data_AF-A0A443I906-F1
#
_entry.id   AF-A0A443I906-F1
#
_cell.length_a   1.000
_cell.length_b   1.000
_cell.length_c   1.000
_cell.angle_alpha   90.00
_cell.angle_beta   90.00
_cell.angle_gamma   90.00
#
_symmetry.space_group_name_H-M   'P 1'
#
loop_
_entity.id
_entity.type
_entity.pdbx_description
1 polymer ?
#
loop_
_entity_poly.entity_id
_entity_poly.type
_entity_poly.pdbx_seq_one_letter_code
_entity_poly.pdbx_strand_id
1 'polypeptide(L)' 'MKTQKPRRPTGRWIYYILYEGILWPCPVRWEWENGFGGWLPFYYSPTFEFVAGDPRKAYRVPKSGLKTHRHDTLLTTM' A
#
# COMPACT_ATOMS: atom_id res chain seq x y z
N MET A 1 26.26 -10.09 18.40
CA MET A 1 25.78 -10.48 17.04
C MET A 1 25.28 -9.22 16.35
N LYS A 2 25.81 -8.83 15.19
CA LYS A 2 25.25 -7.70 14.44
C LYS A 2 23.95 -8.17 13.80
N THR A 3 22.81 -7.84 14.39
CA THR A 3 21.50 -8.13 13.82
C THR A 3 21.42 -7.43 12.47
N GLN A 4 21.52 -8.20 11.39
CA GLN A 4 21.53 -7.63 10.05
C GLN A 4 20.15 -7.02 9.78
N LYS A 5 20.12 -5.75 9.34
CA LYS A 5 18.86 -5.10 8.97
C LYS A 5 18.16 -5.96 7.91
N PRO A 6 16.88 -6.32 8.09
CA PRO A 6 16.15 -7.09 7.10
C PRO A 6 16.12 -6.34 5.77
N ARG A 7 15.97 -7.07 4.66
CA ARG A 7 15.95 -6.46 3.33
C ARG A 7 14.74 -5.52 3.19
N ARG A 8 14.95 -4.36 2.55
CA ARG A 8 13.88 -3.43 2.22
C ARG A 8 12.84 -4.11 1.31
N PRO A 9 11.53 -3.92 1.55
CA PRO A 9 10.50 -4.37 0.62
C PRO A 9 10.74 -3.81 -0.79
N THR A 10 10.56 -4.64 -1.81
CA THR A 10 10.82 -4.30 -3.22
C THR A 10 9.55 -4.27 -4.05
N GLY A 11 9.58 -3.53 -5.16
CA GLY A 11 8.44 -3.37 -6.07
C GLY A 11 7.60 -2.13 -5.75
N ARG A 12 6.45 -2.00 -6.43
CA ARG A 12 5.50 -0.92 -6.19
C ARG A 12 4.55 -1.34 -5.07
N TRP A 13 4.30 -0.44 -4.14
CA TRP A 13 3.42 -0.65 -3.00
C TRP A 13 2.46 0.54 -2.90
N ILE A 14 1.21 0.27 -2.51
CA ILE A 14 0.16 1.26 -2.30
C ILE A 14 -0.37 1.09 -0.89
N TYR A 15 -0.57 2.20 -0.19
CA TYR A 15 -1.32 2.27 1.06
C TYR A 15 -2.68 2.86 0.75
N TYR A 16 -3.74 2.09 0.95
CA TYR A 16 -5.09 2.58 0.70
C TYR A 16 -5.66 3.22 1.95
N ILE A 17 -6.22 4.42 1.81
CA ILE A 17 -6.97 5.06 2.89
C ILE A 17 -8.36 5.45 2.41
N LEU A 18 -9.34 5.36 3.29
CA LEU A 18 -10.68 5.85 3.04
C LEU A 18 -10.76 7.30 3.55
N TYR A 19 -10.99 8.24 2.64
CA TYR A 19 -11.12 9.66 2.97
C TYR A 19 -12.25 10.27 2.15
N GLU A 20 -13.20 10.92 2.84
CA GLU A 20 -14.43 11.48 2.25
C GLU A 20 -15.21 10.49 1.37
N GLY A 21 -15.27 9.22 1.81
CA GLY A 21 -15.97 8.15 1.09
C GLY A 21 -15.22 7.63 -0.15
N ILE A 22 -14.02 8.14 -0.45
CA ILE A 22 -13.19 7.71 -1.57
C ILE A 22 -12.02 6.87 -1.06
N LEU A 23 -11.76 5.75 -1.73
CA LEU A 23 -10.56 4.94 -1.47
C LEU A 23 -9.37 5.52 -2.24
N TRP A 24 -8.45 6.16 -1.52
CA TRP A 24 -7.28 6.81 -2.09
C TRP A 24 -6.11 5.84 -2.19
N PRO A 25 -5.53 5.64 -3.39
CA PRO A 25 -4.28 4.91 -3.55
C PRO A 25 -3.09 5.83 -3.26
N CYS A 26 -2.41 5.64 -2.13
CA CYS A 26 -1.21 6.40 -1.79
C CYS A 26 0.05 5.58 -2.10
N PRO A 27 0.88 5.96 -3.10
CA PRO A 27 2.14 5.27 -3.35
C PRO A 27 3.07 5.28 -2.14
N VAL A 28 3.65 4.12 -1.83
CA VAL A 28 4.49 3.93 -0.65
C VAL A 28 5.96 4.06 -0.98
N ARG A 29 6.67 4.82 -0.14
CA ARG A 29 8.13 4.81 -0.01
C ARG A 29 8.51 4.08 1.28
N TRP A 30 9.36 3.06 1.18
CA TRP A 30 9.82 2.32 2.35
C TRP A 30 11.06 2.97 2.97
N GLU A 31 10.99 3.30 4.25
CA GLU A 31 12.11 3.89 5.02
C GLU A 31 12.36 3.10 6.30
N TRP A 32 13.62 3.04 6.74
CA TRP A 32 14.01 2.30 7.95
C TRP A 32 13.85 3.21 9.15
N GLU A 33 13.00 2.84 10.10
CA GLU A 33 12.82 3.59 11.35
C GLU A 33 13.51 2.84 12.50
N ASN A 34 14.50 3.47 13.12
CA ASN A 34 15.29 2.86 14.19
C ASN A 34 14.46 2.63 15.45
N GLY A 35 13.50 3.52 15.76
CA GLY A 35 12.64 3.40 16.94
C GLY A 35 11.73 2.16 16.91
N PHE A 36 11.33 1.73 15.70
CA PHE A 36 10.52 0.52 15.50
C PHE A 36 11.35 -0.69 15.05
N GLY A 37 12.64 -0.51 14.74
CA GLY A 37 13.51 -1.57 14.24
C GLY A 37 13.01 -2.21 12.95
N GLY A 38 12.36 -1.44 12.07
CA GLY A 38 11.64 -1.97 10.92
C GLY A 38 11.53 -1.02 9.74
N TRP A 39 11.14 -1.58 8.59
CA TRP A 39 10.77 -0.79 7.42
C TRP A 39 9.34 -0.31 7.56
N LEU A 40 9.12 1.01 7.52
CA LEU A 40 7.81 1.63 7.55
C LEU A 40 7.41 2.14 6.16
N PRO A 41 6.12 1.98 5.78
CA PRO A 41 5.59 2.55 4.56
C PRO A 41 5.23 4.01 4.77
N PHE A 42 6.00 4.93 4.18
CA PHE A 42 5.64 6.34 4.15
C PHE A 42 4.85 6.67 2.89
N TYR A 43 3.83 7.52 3.03
CA TYR A 43 2.98 7.94 1.93
C TYR A 43 2.45 9.37 2.15
N TYR A 44 2.03 10.02 1.06
CA TYR A 44 1.27 11.27 1.15
C TYR A 44 -0.22 10.97 1.32
N SER A 45 -0.83 11.54 2.35
CA SER A 45 -2.27 11.47 2.56
C SER A 45 -3.02 12.39 1.58
N PRO A 46 -4.34 12.22 1.42
CA PRO A 46 -5.23 13.16 0.72
C PRO A 46 -5.24 14.57 1.31
N THR A 47 -4.82 14.71 2.57
CA THR A 47 -4.60 16.01 3.23
C THR A 47 -3.23 16.60 2.94
N PHE A 48 -2.45 16.00 2.03
CA PHE A 48 -1.07 16.38 1.67
C PHE A 48 -0.04 16.26 2.80
N GLU A 49 -0.36 15.51 3.84
CA GLU A 49 0.56 15.24 4.95
C GLU A 49 1.42 14.02 4.62
N PHE A 50 2.66 14.02 5.10
CA PHE A 50 3.57 12.89 4.94
C PHE A 50 3.50 12.01 6.19
N VAL A 51 2.97 10.79 6.03
CA VAL A 51 2.56 9.93 7.16
C VAL A 51 3.22 8.55 7.04
N ALA A 52 3.58 7.97 8.18
CA ALA A 52 3.98 6.57 8.29
C ALA A 52 2.76 5.67 8.53
N GLY A 53 2.60 4.63 7.71
CA GLY A 53 1.52 3.65 7.82
C GLY A 53 1.91 2.39 8.58
N ASP A 54 0.91 1.54 8.82
CA ASP A 54 1.12 0.16 9.29
C ASP A 54 1.70 -0.70 8.14
N PRO A 55 2.91 -1.29 8.28
CA PRO A 55 3.51 -2.16 7.27
C PRO A 55 2.59 -3.30 6.79
N ARG A 56 1.68 -3.79 7.65
CA ARG A 56 0.75 -4.89 7.35
C ARG A 56 -0.39 -4.48 6.42
N LYS A 57 -0.66 -3.18 6.29
CA LYS A 57 -1.74 -2.62 5.46
C LYS A 57 -1.25 -2.16 4.08
N ALA A 58 0.07 -2.11 3.86
CA ALA A 58 0.63 -1.81 2.56
C ALA A 58 0.40 -2.97 1.57
N TYR A 59 -0.10 -2.66 0.38
CA TYR A 59 -0.42 -3.65 -0.64
C TYR A 59 0.62 -3.63 -1.77
N ARG A 60 1.17 -4.80 -2.12
CA ARG A 60 2.15 -4.93 -3.22
C ARG A 60 1.43 -5.00 -4.56
N VAL A 61 1.78 -4.12 -5.48
CA VAL A 61 1.26 -4.16 -6.85
C VAL A 61 1.97 -5.28 -7.63
N PRO A 62 1.25 -6.28 -8.17
CA PRO A 62 1.83 -7.35 -8.98
C PRO A 62 2.50 -6.79 -10.24
N LYS A 63 3.66 -7.35 -10.62
CA LYS A 63 4.38 -6.98 -11.84
C LYS A 63 3.89 -7.81 -13.05
N SER A 64 2.62 -7.71 -13.44
CA SER A 64 2.14 -8.13 -14.77
C SER A 64 0.62 -8.01 -14.93
N GLY A 65 0.21 -7.15 -15.88
CA GLY A 65 -1.02 -7.27 -16.67
C GLY A 65 -2.36 -7.15 -15.94
N LEU A 66 -3.08 -6.06 -16.20
CA LEU A 66 -4.54 -5.97 -16.06
C LEU A 66 -5.19 -7.16 -16.80
N LYS A 67 -5.36 -8.31 -16.13
CA LYS A 67 -6.53 -9.16 -16.39
C LYS A 67 -7.63 -8.62 -15.51
N THR A 68 -8.27 -7.57 -16.02
CA THR A 68 -9.57 -7.11 -15.58
C THR A 68 -10.51 -8.32 -15.54
N HIS A 69 -10.79 -8.84 -14.35
CA HIS A 69 -12.00 -9.63 -14.14
C HIS A 69 -13.16 -8.65 -14.21
N ARG A 70 -13.63 -8.36 -15.43
CA ARG A 70 -14.98 -7.81 -15.64
C ARG A 70 -15.93 -8.90 -15.15
N HIS A 71 -16.43 -8.76 -13.94
CA HIS A 71 -17.72 -9.34 -13.60
C HIS A 71 -18.77 -8.44 -14.27
N ASP A 72 -19.01 -8.69 -15.56
CA ASP A 72 -20.22 -8.21 -16.22
C ASP A 72 -21.40 -9.03 -15.66
N THR A 73 -22.16 -8.34 -14.80
CA THR A 73 -23.62 -8.35 -14.65
C THR A 73 -24.40 -9.47 -15.33
N LEU A 74 -25.20 -10.20 -14.55
CA LEU A 74 -26.63 -10.42 -14.85
C LEU A 74 -27.44 -10.43 -13.54
N LEU A 75 -27.78 -9.24 -13.05
CA LEU A 75 -29.11 -9.00 -12.50
C LEU A 75 -30.04 -8.88 -13.70
N THR A 76 -30.87 -9.88 -13.92
CA THR A 76 -32.13 -9.72 -14.65
C THR A 76 -33.16 -10.58 -13.95
N THR A 77 -34.00 -9.89 -13.20
CA THR A 77 -35.38 -10.24 -12.92
C THR A 77 -36.08 -10.67 -14.20
N MET A 78 -36.62 -11.90 -14.24
CA MET A 78 -38.00 -12.27 -14.58
C MET A 78 -38.19 -13.76 -14.28
#